data_AF-F0MB76-F1
#
_entry.id   AF-F0MB76-F1
#
_cell.length_a   1.000
_cell.length_b   1.000
_cell.length_c   1.000
_cell.angle_alpha   90.00
_cell.angle_beta   90.00
_cell.angle_gamma   90.00
#
_symmetry.space_group_name_H-M   'P 1'
#
loop_
_entity.id
_entity.type
_entity.pdbx_description
1 polymer ?
#
loop_
_entity_poly.entity_id
_entity_poly.type
_entity_poly.pdbx_seq_one_letter_code
_entity_poly.pdbx_strand_id
1 'polypeptide(L)'
;MWATWGIFAVDYVANLWLARDRGVWFVRNLHELVIVALPFFRPLRLLRLVTLLSVLHRTLGDTLRGRVVTYVVGSAAMLVFVGALAVLDVEQSAPDAKIVTFGDALWWAMTTITTVGYGDMYPVTPIGRMVAAALMMSGIAVLGVVTASIASWLVQRVEDTAEAVAEAEEPVRAEMSGLVAEIASLRREIAELREQRPL
;
A
#
# COMPACT_ATOMS: atom_id res chain seq x y z
N MET A 1 -12.70 32.36 14.12
CA MET A 1 -12.58 31.15 14.95
C MET A 1 -13.91 30.76 15.64
N TRP A 2 -14.78 31.70 16.05
CA TRP A 2 -16.08 31.39 16.71
C TRP A 2 -17.26 31.13 15.75
N ALA A 3 -17.24 31.69 14.55
CA ALA A 3 -18.29 31.48 13.54
C ALA A 3 -18.36 30.02 13.05
N THR A 4 -17.22 29.32 13.06
CA THR A 4 -17.14 27.91 12.66
C THR A 4 -17.90 27.02 13.65
N TRP A 5 -17.84 27.33 14.96
CA TRP A 5 -18.56 26.57 15.99
C TRP A 5 -20.09 26.69 15.87
N GLY A 6 -20.60 27.87 15.51
CA GLY A 6 -22.05 28.11 15.39
C GLY A 6 -22.71 27.32 14.26
N ILE A 7 -22.06 27.23 13.09
CA ILE A 7 -22.57 26.49 11.94
C ILE A 7 -22.71 24.98 12.24
N PHE A 8 -21.75 24.40 12.96
CA PHE A 8 -21.80 22.97 13.32
C PHE A 8 -22.84 22.66 14.41
N ALA A 9 -23.07 23.56 15.36
CA ALA A 9 -24.12 23.38 16.38
C ALA A 9 -25.52 23.37 15.75
N VAL A 10 -25.74 24.25 14.77
CA VAL A 10 -27.00 24.33 14.03
C VAL A 10 -27.22 23.09 13.15
N ASP A 11 -26.16 22.60 12.49
CA ASP A 11 -26.22 21.41 11.64
C ASP A 11 -26.49 20.11 12.45
N TYR A 12 -25.94 20.03 13.66
CA TYR A 12 -26.19 18.90 14.58
C TYR A 12 -27.65 18.88 15.08
N VAL A 13 -28.19 20.04 15.45
CA VAL A 13 -29.58 20.15 15.93
C VAL A 13 -30.56 19.89 14.78
N ALA A 14 -30.28 20.36 13.57
CA ALA A 14 -31.12 20.12 12.40
C ALA A 14 -31.21 18.62 12.04
N ASN A 15 -30.08 17.91 12.06
CA ASN A 15 -30.05 16.46 11.79
C ASN A 15 -30.68 15.62 12.91
N LEU A 16 -30.56 16.06 14.17
CA LEU A 16 -31.21 15.40 15.31
C LEU A 16 -32.74 15.57 15.26
N TRP A 17 -33.24 16.67 14.70
CA TRP A 17 -34.67 16.96 14.60
C TRP A 17 -35.36 16.27 13.42
N LEU A 18 -34.63 15.97 12.33
CA LEU A 18 -35.19 15.30 11.15
C LEU A 18 -35.27 13.77 11.26
N ALA A 19 -34.57 13.13 12.20
CA ALA A 19 -34.56 11.67 12.34
C ALA A 19 -35.75 11.17 13.17
N ARG A 20 -36.73 10.54 12.50
CA ARG A 20 -38.03 10.12 13.07
C ARG A 20 -37.98 8.84 13.92
N ASP A 21 -36.94 8.01 13.80
CA ASP A 21 -36.76 6.75 14.54
C ASP A 21 -35.44 6.69 15.32
N ARG A 22 -35.52 7.05 16.60
CA ARG A 22 -34.41 7.56 17.43
C ARG A 22 -33.53 6.46 18.05
N GLY A 23 -34.04 5.23 18.17
CA GLY A 23 -33.39 4.17 18.96
C GLY A 23 -32.48 3.22 18.17
N VAL A 24 -32.93 2.76 17.00
CA VAL A 24 -32.20 1.75 16.21
C VAL A 24 -31.10 2.38 15.36
N TRP A 25 -31.27 3.64 14.96
CA TRP A 25 -30.27 4.39 14.18
C TRP A 25 -29.05 4.80 15.02
N PHE A 26 -29.26 5.17 16.29
CA PHE A 26 -28.19 5.60 17.20
C PHE A 26 -27.16 4.48 17.50
N VAL A 27 -27.61 3.23 17.61
CA VAL A 27 -26.73 2.10 17.92
C VAL A 27 -26.03 1.55 16.67
N ARG A 28 -26.66 1.65 15.48
CA ARG A 28 -26.06 1.18 14.22
C ARG A 28 -25.09 2.18 13.59
N ASN A 29 -25.28 3.49 13.81
CA ASN A 29 -24.49 4.57 13.19
C ASN A 29 -23.67 5.42 14.19
N LEU A 30 -23.30 4.86 15.35
CA LEU A 30 -22.43 5.55 16.33
C LEU A 30 -21.09 6.03 15.70
N HIS A 31 -20.61 5.33 14.68
CA HIS A 31 -19.40 5.69 13.93
C HIS A 31 -19.57 6.92 13.02
N GLU A 32 -20.74 7.12 12.41
CA GLU A 32 -21.04 8.34 11.64
C GLU A 32 -21.27 9.54 12.56
N LEU A 33 -21.87 9.30 13.73
CA LEU A 33 -22.08 10.33 14.76
C LEU A 33 -20.75 10.84 15.33
N VAL A 34 -19.77 9.94 15.53
CA VAL A 34 -18.40 10.27 15.98
C VAL A 34 -17.59 11.00 14.89
N ILE A 35 -17.85 10.71 13.61
CA ILE A 35 -17.21 11.37 12.46
C ILE A 35 -17.70 12.82 12.28
N VAL A 36 -18.98 13.08 12.53
CA VAL A 36 -19.58 14.42 12.38
C VAL A 36 -19.32 15.28 13.63
N ALA A 37 -19.24 14.68 14.83
CA ALA A 37 -19.13 15.43 16.09
C ALA A 37 -17.72 15.93 16.45
N LEU A 38 -16.66 15.52 15.76
CA LEU A 38 -15.30 15.76 16.25
C LEU A 38 -14.32 16.39 15.23
N PRO A 39 -14.46 17.71 14.97
CA PRO A 39 -13.42 18.52 14.34
C PRO A 39 -12.07 18.46 15.07
N PHE A 40 -12.06 18.03 16.35
CA PHE A 40 -10.87 17.90 17.20
C PHE A 40 -9.98 16.69 16.85
N PHE A 41 -10.51 15.70 16.12
CA PHE A 41 -9.81 14.43 15.88
C PHE A 41 -9.24 14.30 14.45
N ARG A 42 -8.81 15.40 13.84
CA ARG A 42 -7.96 15.36 12.63
C ARG A 42 -6.82 14.31 12.66
N PRO A 43 -6.15 14.01 13.80
CA PRO A 43 -5.20 12.89 13.87
C PRO A 43 -5.79 11.47 13.70
N LEU A 44 -7.10 11.22 13.85
CA LEU A 44 -7.73 9.92 13.53
C LEU A 44 -7.68 9.58 12.03
N ARG A 45 -7.30 10.52 11.16
CA ARG A 45 -6.92 10.20 9.77
C ARG A 45 -5.75 9.20 9.72
N LEU A 46 -4.91 9.15 10.75
CA LEU A 46 -3.85 8.16 10.94
C LEU A 46 -4.39 6.78 11.36
N LEU A 47 -5.56 6.70 12.01
CA LEU A 47 -6.24 5.41 12.18
C LEU A 47 -6.65 4.82 10.84
N ARG A 48 -6.87 5.64 9.80
CA ARG A 48 -7.03 5.13 8.43
C ARG A 48 -5.78 4.36 7.97
N LEU A 49 -4.59 4.79 8.39
CA LEU A 49 -3.32 4.10 8.15
C LEU A 49 -3.26 2.78 8.91
N VAL A 50 -3.77 2.72 10.15
CA VAL A 50 -3.92 1.50 10.94
C VAL A 50 -4.95 0.55 10.32
N THR A 51 -6.07 1.07 9.79
CA THR A 51 -7.04 0.25 9.06
C THR A 51 -6.51 -0.20 7.70
N LEU A 52 -5.68 0.60 7.01
CA LEU A 52 -4.96 0.19 5.80
C LEU A 52 -3.91 -0.88 6.12
N LEU A 53 -3.18 -0.74 7.22
CA LEU A 53 -2.25 -1.75 7.75
C LEU A 53 -2.98 -3.01 8.23
N SER A 54 -4.17 -2.89 8.80
CA SER A 54 -5.01 -4.00 9.26
C SER A 54 -5.70 -4.72 8.11
N VAL A 55 -6.18 -3.99 7.10
CA VAL A 55 -6.69 -4.53 5.84
C VAL A 55 -5.56 -5.15 5.04
N LEU A 56 -4.36 -4.55 5.05
CA LEU A 56 -3.14 -5.17 4.55
C LEU A 56 -2.87 -6.46 5.33
N HIS A 57 -2.86 -6.46 6.67
CA HIS A 57 -2.72 -7.67 7.49
C HIS A 57 -3.79 -8.75 7.21
N ARG A 58 -5.00 -8.33 6.81
CA ARG A 58 -6.15 -9.20 6.51
C ARG A 58 -6.17 -9.68 5.05
N THR A 59 -5.50 -9.00 4.13
CA THR A 59 -5.24 -9.46 2.75
C THR A 59 -3.87 -10.14 2.59
N LEU A 60 -2.97 -9.97 3.57
CA LEU A 60 -1.72 -10.72 3.80
C LEU A 60 -2.01 -12.13 4.34
N GLY A 61 -3.03 -12.82 3.81
CA GLY A 61 -3.22 -14.24 4.08
C GLY A 61 -1.97 -15.01 3.68
N ASP A 62 -1.43 -15.82 4.59
CA ASP A 62 -0.44 -16.92 4.51
C ASP A 62 0.50 -17.04 3.28
N THR A 63 0.85 -15.95 2.64
CA THR A 63 1.67 -15.90 1.43
C THR A 63 3.06 -15.38 1.78
N LEU A 64 4.09 -16.06 1.27
CA LEU A 64 5.51 -15.74 1.50
C LEU A 64 5.83 -14.24 1.36
N ARG A 65 5.14 -13.56 0.43
CA ARG A 65 5.29 -12.13 0.14
C ARG A 65 4.88 -11.24 1.32
N GLY A 66 3.87 -11.62 2.09
CA GLY A 66 3.48 -10.87 3.28
C GLY A 66 4.46 -10.98 4.44
N ARG A 67 5.09 -12.15 4.54
CA ARG A 67 6.21 -12.38 5.44
C ARG A 67 7.39 -11.49 5.08
N VAL A 68 7.72 -11.36 3.79
CA VAL A 68 8.77 -10.45 3.30
C VAL A 68 8.50 -9.00 3.69
N VAL A 69 7.29 -8.49 3.46
CA VAL A 69 6.94 -7.11 3.86
C VAL A 69 7.12 -6.90 5.37
N THR A 70 6.64 -7.85 6.18
CA THR A 70 6.76 -7.79 7.64
C THR A 70 8.22 -7.81 8.08
N TYR A 71 9.05 -8.67 7.47
CA TYR A 71 10.49 -8.72 7.74
C TYR A 71 11.20 -7.43 7.34
N VAL A 72 10.83 -6.81 6.22
CA VAL A 72 11.44 -5.56 5.75
C VAL A 72 11.06 -4.38 6.64
N VAL A 73 9.79 -4.28 7.04
CA VAL A 73 9.36 -3.23 7.99
C VAL A 73 10.02 -3.44 9.36
N GLY A 74 10.06 -4.68 9.84
CA GLY A 74 10.72 -5.03 11.10
C GLY A 74 12.22 -4.75 11.06
N SER A 75 12.91 -5.10 9.98
CA SER A 75 14.35 -4.84 9.84
C SER A 75 14.65 -3.35 9.70
N ALA A 76 13.82 -2.59 8.97
CA ALA A 76 13.96 -1.14 8.88
C ALA A 76 13.77 -0.46 10.24
N ALA A 77 12.74 -0.85 11.01
CA ALA A 77 12.50 -0.34 12.36
C ALA A 77 13.67 -0.68 13.31
N MET A 78 14.19 -1.90 13.23
CA MET A 78 15.35 -2.34 14.00
C MET A 78 16.60 -1.54 13.62
N LEU A 79 16.87 -1.30 12.33
CA LEU A 79 17.99 -0.50 11.86
C LEU A 79 17.90 0.95 12.34
N VAL A 80 16.70 1.55 12.29
CA VAL A 80 16.46 2.90 12.84
C VAL A 80 16.75 2.93 14.33
N PHE A 81 16.24 1.97 15.08
CA PHE A 81 16.43 1.90 16.53
C PHE A 81 17.92 1.73 16.91
N VAL A 82 18.60 0.77 16.29
CA VAL A 82 20.03 0.50 16.51
C VAL A 82 20.88 1.68 16.04
N GLY A 83 20.58 2.26 14.88
CA GLY A 83 21.29 3.42 14.34
C GLY A 83 21.13 4.66 15.23
N ALA A 84 19.93 4.89 15.76
CA ALA A 84 19.67 5.97 16.71
C ALA A 84 20.46 5.78 18.02
N LEU A 85 20.47 4.58 18.59
CA LEU A 85 21.26 4.30 19.80
C LEU A 85 22.76 4.44 19.55
N ALA A 86 23.26 3.88 18.44
CA ALA A 86 24.69 3.92 18.10
C ALA A 86 25.17 5.35 17.85
N VAL A 87 24.38 6.18 17.17
CA VAL A 87 24.76 7.59 16.94
C VAL A 87 24.64 8.40 18.23
N LEU A 88 23.62 8.15 19.05
CA LEU A 88 23.43 8.85 20.31
C LEU A 88 24.59 8.55 21.27
N ASP A 89 25.01 7.29 21.37
CA ASP A 89 26.09 6.89 22.27
C ASP A 89 27.38 7.67 22.02
N VAL A 90 27.70 7.86 20.74
CA VAL A 90 28.93 8.52 20.29
C VAL A 90 28.79 10.05 20.28
N GLU A 91 27.64 10.57 19.87
CA GLU A 91 27.43 12.02 19.69
C GLU A 91 27.04 12.72 20.99
N GLN A 92 26.36 12.07 21.94
CA GLN A 92 25.93 12.71 23.20
C GLN A 92 27.08 13.29 24.03
N SER A 93 28.28 12.75 23.85
CA SER A 93 29.49 13.16 24.59
C SER A 93 30.31 14.22 23.84
N ALA A 94 29.92 14.61 22.62
CA ALA A 94 30.68 15.54 21.79
C ALA A 94 30.24 17.00 22.00
N PRO A 95 31.17 17.98 22.08
CA PRO A 95 30.86 19.37 22.42
C PRO A 95 29.95 20.10 21.41
N ASP A 96 30.02 19.72 20.13
CA ASP A 96 29.30 20.36 19.01
C ASP A 96 28.15 19.50 18.45
N ALA A 97 27.77 18.44 19.17
CA ALA A 97 26.71 17.55 18.70
C ALA A 97 25.32 18.17 18.88
N LYS A 98 24.50 18.05 17.84
CA LYS A 98 23.07 18.39 17.88
C LYS A 98 22.18 17.22 18.30
N ILE A 99 22.73 16.01 18.27
CA ILE A 99 22.03 14.77 18.63
C ILE A 99 22.35 14.47 20.10
N VAL A 100 21.52 14.99 21.00
CA VAL A 100 21.74 14.91 22.45
C VAL A 100 20.68 14.09 23.18
N THR A 101 19.50 13.91 22.58
CA THR A 101 18.46 13.04 23.12
C THR A 101 18.14 11.89 22.18
N PHE A 102 17.52 10.83 22.73
CA PHE A 102 17.02 9.72 21.92
C PHE A 102 15.98 10.16 20.88
N GLY A 103 15.16 11.16 21.18
CA GLY A 103 14.19 11.70 20.21
C GLY A 103 14.88 12.32 18.99
N ASP A 104 15.95 13.08 19.22
CA ASP A 104 16.76 13.69 18.16
C ASP A 104 17.45 12.62 17.30
N ALA A 105 18.02 11.61 17.96
CA ALA A 105 18.67 10.50 17.28
C ALA A 105 17.69 9.67 16.43
N LEU A 106 16.47 9.44 16.96
CA LEU A 106 15.41 8.73 16.24
C LEU A 106 14.91 9.54 15.03
N TRP A 107 14.71 10.84 15.20
CA TRP A 107 14.34 11.75 14.11
C TRP A 107 15.40 11.75 13.00
N TRP A 108 16.67 11.89 13.38
CA TRP A 108 17.78 11.83 12.44
C TRP A 108 17.86 10.47 11.73
N ALA A 109 17.73 9.35 12.46
CA ALA A 109 17.80 8.01 11.88
C ALA A 109 16.65 7.75 10.91
N MET A 110 15.43 8.20 11.24
CA MET A 110 14.27 8.11 10.33
C MET A 110 14.50 8.92 9.06
N THR A 111 14.88 10.19 9.18
CA THR A 111 15.09 11.06 8.00
C THR A 111 16.25 10.57 7.13
N THR A 112 17.26 9.94 7.72
CA THR A 112 18.42 9.37 7.02
C THR A 112 18.05 8.07 6.29
N ILE A 113 17.39 7.11 6.95
CA ILE A 113 17.02 5.83 6.33
C ILE A 113 16.00 6.01 5.19
N THR A 114 15.10 6.99 5.32
CA THR A 114 14.14 7.35 4.27
C THR A 114 14.75 8.23 3.19
N THR A 115 16.05 8.52 3.25
CA THR A 115 16.79 9.36 2.29
C THR A 115 16.28 10.80 2.16
N VAL A 116 15.56 11.31 3.17
CA VAL A 116 15.06 12.69 3.19
C VAL A 116 16.17 13.66 3.57
N GLY A 117 16.88 13.38 4.67
CA GLY A 117 18.08 14.11 5.09
C GLY A 117 17.94 15.64 5.12
N TYR A 118 17.08 16.18 6.00
CA TYR A 118 16.89 17.64 6.12
C TYR A 118 18.18 18.42 6.42
N GLY A 119 19.16 17.79 7.05
CA GLY A 119 20.45 18.41 7.41
C GLY A 119 20.38 19.31 8.64
N ASP A 120 19.24 19.32 9.35
CA ASP A 120 19.05 19.97 10.64
C ASP A 120 19.93 19.35 11.72
N MET A 121 19.99 18.01 11.74
CA MET A 121 20.82 17.19 12.63
C MET A 121 21.74 16.29 11.80
N TYR A 122 22.99 16.15 12.23
CA TYR A 122 23.96 15.26 11.62
C TYR A 122 25.08 14.92 12.62
N PRO A 123 25.68 13.72 12.54
CA PRO A 123 26.80 13.35 13.39
C PRO A 123 28.06 14.15 13.04
N VAL A 124 28.71 14.69 14.07
CA VAL A 124 29.95 15.47 13.93
C VAL A 124 31.18 14.62 14.18
N THR A 125 31.06 13.51 14.91
CA THR A 125 32.19 12.65 15.25
C THR A 125 32.58 11.73 14.08
N PRO A 126 33.86 11.32 13.97
CA PRO A 126 34.30 10.37 12.95
C PRO A 126 33.56 9.04 13.01
N ILE A 127 33.34 8.51 14.22
CA ILE A 127 32.63 7.24 14.44
C ILE A 127 31.14 7.40 14.10
N GLY A 128 30.49 8.49 14.51
CA GLY A 128 29.11 8.79 14.15
C GLY A 128 28.90 8.90 12.64
N ARG A 129 29.88 9.44 11.90
CA ARG A 129 29.86 9.45 10.42
C ARG A 129 29.98 8.06 9.79
N MET A 130 30.73 7.15 10.40
CA MET A 130 30.76 5.75 9.96
C MET A 130 29.42 5.06 10.18
N VAL A 131 28.79 5.29 11.35
CA VAL A 131 27.43 4.79 11.64
C VAL A 131 26.43 5.35 10.64
N ALA A 132 26.52 6.65 10.32
CA ALA A 132 25.67 7.29 9.30
C ALA A 132 25.84 6.64 7.92
N ALA A 133 27.07 6.40 7.48
CA ALA A 133 27.34 5.75 6.19
C ALA A 133 26.74 4.33 6.14
N ALA A 134 26.90 3.55 7.22
CA ALA A 134 26.30 2.22 7.34
C ALA A 134 24.77 2.28 7.30
N LEU A 135 24.16 3.26 7.98
CA LEU A 135 22.71 3.46 7.99
C LEU A 135 22.18 3.85 6.60
N MET A 136 22.89 4.75 5.90
CA MET A 136 22.54 5.16 4.53
C MET A 136 22.58 3.98 3.54
N MET A 137 23.65 3.18 3.57
CA MET A 137 23.74 1.96 2.75
C MET A 137 22.59 1.00 3.05
N SER A 138 22.29 0.80 4.34
CA SER A 138 21.20 -0.08 4.79
C SER A 138 19.83 0.43 4.34
N GLY A 139 19.60 1.75 4.37
CA GLY A 139 18.38 2.38 3.87
C GLY A 139 18.14 2.12 2.39
N ILE A 140 19.18 2.28 1.56
CA ILE A 140 19.11 1.98 0.13
C ILE A 140 18.79 0.49 -0.11
N ALA A 141 19.42 -0.42 0.65
CA ALA A 141 19.14 -1.85 0.55
C ALA A 141 17.66 -2.16 0.86
N VAL A 142 17.13 -1.61 1.95
CA VAL A 142 15.71 -1.75 2.34
C VAL A 142 14.77 -1.24 1.24
N LEU A 143 15.03 -0.04 0.70
CA LEU A 143 14.24 0.53 -0.40
C LEU A 143 14.35 -0.30 -1.70
N GLY A 144 15.49 -0.96 -1.92
CA GLY A 144 15.67 -1.90 -3.02
C GLY A 144 14.76 -3.13 -2.88
N VAL A 145 14.71 -3.74 -1.69
CA VAL A 145 13.84 -4.91 -1.42
C VAL A 145 12.35 -4.53 -1.51
N VAL A 146 11.97 -3.43 -0.85
CA VAL A 146 10.99 -2.43 -1.33
C VAL A 146 10.44 -2.63 -2.74
N THR A 147 11.18 -1.97 -3.63
CA THR A 147 10.89 -1.82 -5.05
C THR A 147 10.83 -3.16 -5.76
N ALA A 148 11.76 -4.07 -5.49
CA ALA A 148 11.80 -5.40 -6.10
C ALA A 148 10.56 -6.23 -5.76
N SER A 149 10.07 -6.14 -4.52
CA SER A 149 8.86 -6.85 -4.09
C SER A 149 7.62 -6.35 -4.83
N ILE A 150 7.50 -5.04 -5.02
CA ILE A 150 6.39 -4.43 -5.78
C ILE A 150 6.49 -4.80 -7.26
N ALA A 151 7.68 -4.72 -7.85
CA ALA A 151 7.90 -5.10 -9.25
C ALA A 151 7.54 -6.57 -9.50
N SER A 152 8.00 -7.48 -8.64
CA SER A 152 7.65 -8.89 -8.69
C SER A 152 6.13 -9.12 -8.56
N TRP A 153 5.45 -8.35 -7.71
CA TRP A 153 3.99 -8.41 -7.61
C TRP A 153 3.28 -7.95 -8.90
N LEU A 154 3.77 -6.87 -9.51
CA LEU A 154 3.20 -6.35 -10.74
C LEU A 154 3.38 -7.33 -11.90
N VAL A 155 4.58 -7.89 -12.07
CA VAL A 155 4.88 -8.88 -13.11
C VAL A 155 3.95 -10.07 -12.98
N GLN A 156 3.81 -10.63 -11.78
CA GLN A 156 2.96 -11.78 -11.54
C GLN A 156 1.48 -11.47 -11.82
N ARG A 157 1.01 -10.27 -11.48
CA ARG A 157 -0.36 -9.84 -11.83
C ARG A 157 -0.58 -9.70 -13.33
N VAL A 158 0.43 -9.29 -14.09
CA VAL A 158 0.35 -9.21 -15.54
C VAL A 158 0.31 -10.62 -16.15
N GLU A 159 1.13 -11.55 -15.64
CA GLU A 159 1.13 -12.96 -16.03
C GLU A 159 -0.23 -13.61 -15.75
N ASP A 160 -0.75 -13.51 -14.52
CA ASP A 160 -2.07 -14.05 -14.14
C ASP A 160 -3.19 -13.51 -15.06
N THR A 161 -3.12 -12.23 -15.44
CA THR A 161 -4.11 -11.62 -16.33
C THR A 161 -3.97 -12.11 -17.77
N ALA A 162 -2.72 -12.28 -18.25
CA ALA A 162 -2.46 -12.79 -19.59
C ALA A 162 -2.90 -14.25 -19.74
N GLU A 163 -2.67 -15.08 -18.72
CA GLU A 163 -3.16 -16.47 -18.65
C GLU A 163 -4.69 -16.52 -18.68
N ALA A 164 -5.37 -15.69 -17.87
CA ALA A 164 -6.83 -15.64 -17.85
C ALA A 164 -7.43 -15.21 -19.21
N VAL A 165 -6.77 -14.31 -19.94
CA VAL A 165 -7.18 -13.93 -21.31
C VAL A 165 -6.97 -15.08 -22.29
N ALA A 166 -5.82 -15.77 -22.22
CA ALA A 166 -5.53 -16.91 -23.10
C ALA A 166 -6.52 -18.07 -22.89
N GLU A 167 -6.86 -18.37 -21.63
CA GLU A 167 -7.87 -19.38 -21.28
C GLU A 167 -9.28 -18.99 -21.78
N ALA A 168 -9.61 -17.70 -21.78
CA ALA A 168 -10.87 -17.21 -22.33
C ALA A 168 -10.94 -17.27 -23.86
N GLU A 169 -9.80 -17.17 -24.56
CA GLU A 169 -9.71 -17.25 -26.02
C GLU A 169 -9.73 -18.69 -26.56
N GLU A 170 -9.28 -19.68 -25.78
CA GLU A 170 -9.29 -21.12 -26.13
C GLU A 170 -10.66 -21.63 -26.68
N PRO A 171 -11.80 -21.47 -25.98
CA PRO A 171 -13.09 -21.98 -26.47
C PRO A 171 -13.56 -21.28 -27.74
N VAL A 172 -13.32 -19.96 -27.84
CA VAL A 172 -13.65 -19.17 -29.04
C VAL A 172 -12.83 -19.66 -30.24
N ARG A 173 -11.54 -19.91 -30.03
CA ARG A 173 -10.63 -20.43 -31.06
C ARG A 173 -11.02 -21.84 -31.50
N ALA A 174 -11.41 -22.69 -30.55
CA ALA A 174 -11.92 -24.03 -30.83
C ALA A 174 -13.21 -23.97 -31.67
N GLU A 175 -14.18 -23.13 -31.29
CA GLU A 175 -15.44 -22.94 -32.03
C GLU A 175 -15.19 -22.42 -33.45
N MET A 176 -14.33 -21.40 -33.61
CA MET A 176 -13.94 -20.89 -34.94
C MET A 176 -13.34 -21.99 -35.82
N SER A 177 -12.46 -22.84 -35.26
CA SER A 177 -11.87 -23.95 -36.03
C SER A 177 -12.91 -24.99 -36.46
N GLY A 178 -13.91 -25.25 -35.61
CA GLY A 178 -15.04 -26.13 -35.92
C GLY A 178 -15.89 -25.60 -37.08
N LEU A 179 -16.26 -24.32 -37.02
CA LEU A 179 -17.03 -23.66 -38.08
C LEU A 179 -16.26 -23.64 -39.42
N VAL A 180 -14.95 -23.40 -39.39
CA VAL A 180 -14.11 -23.45 -40.61
C VAL A 180 -14.10 -24.86 -41.22
N ALA A 181 -14.01 -25.90 -40.39
CA ALA A 181 -14.04 -27.29 -40.85
C ALA A 181 -15.41 -27.66 -41.47
N GLU A 182 -16.51 -27.20 -40.88
CA GLU A 182 -17.87 -27.41 -41.38
C GLU A 182 -18.11 -26.68 -42.71
N ILE A 183 -17.67 -25.43 -42.83
CA ILE A 183 -17.73 -24.70 -44.12
C ILE A 183 -16.93 -25.45 -45.20
N ALA A 184 -15.78 -26.02 -44.84
CA ALA A 184 -14.95 -26.79 -45.77
C ALA A 184 -15.56 -28.14 -46.17
N SER A 185 -16.36 -28.79 -45.33
CA SER A 185 -17.09 -30.01 -45.71
C SER A 185 -18.27 -29.68 -46.62
N LEU A 186 -19.08 -28.67 -46.25
CA LEU A 186 -20.23 -28.23 -47.06
C LEU A 186 -19.80 -27.78 -48.47
N ARG A 187 -18.68 -27.06 -48.58
CA ARG A 187 -18.13 -26.69 -49.90
C ARG A 187 -17.74 -27.89 -50.76
N ARG A 188 -17.23 -28.97 -50.15
CA ARG A 188 -16.89 -30.21 -50.87
C ARG A 188 -18.14 -30.95 -51.33
N GLU A 189 -19.13 -31.11 -50.45
CA GLU A 189 -20.40 -31.78 -50.78
C GLU A 189 -21.15 -31.06 -51.91
N ILE A 190 -21.19 -29.72 -51.88
CA ILE A 190 -21.79 -28.92 -52.96
C ILE A 190 -21.04 -29.13 -54.29
N ALA A 191 -19.71 -29.28 -54.27
CA ALA A 191 -18.92 -29.52 -55.48
C ALA A 191 -19.25 -30.90 -56.09
N GLU A 192 -19.34 -31.94 -55.26
CA GLU A 192 -19.71 -33.30 -55.69
C GLU A 192 -21.13 -33.35 -56.26
N LEU A 193 -22.11 -32.72 -55.60
CA LEU A 193 -23.48 -32.62 -56.10
C LEU A 193 -23.57 -31.85 -57.43
N ARG A 194 -22.68 -30.88 -57.65
CA ARG A 194 -22.59 -30.17 -58.93
C ARG A 194 -22.06 -31.05 -60.06
N GLU A 195 -21.09 -31.92 -59.79
CA GLU A 195 -20.56 -32.86 -60.79
C GLU A 195 -21.57 -33.96 -61.16
N GLN A 196 -22.41 -34.37 -60.20
CA GLN A 196 -23.43 -35.42 -60.42
C GLN A 196 -24.70 -34.95 -61.12
N ARG A 197 -24.87 -33.64 -61.34
CA ARG A 197 -25.94 -33.09 -62.19
C ARG A 197 -25.38 -32.78 -63.59
N PRO A 198 -25.27 -33.76 -64.50
CA PRO A 198 -25.10 -33.43 -65.91
C PRO A 198 -26.36 -32.72 -66.39
N LEU A 199 -26.15 -31.63 -67.13
CA LEU A 199 -27.20 -30.87 -67.82
C LEU A 199 -28.07 -31.74 -68.72
#